data_AF-A0A4Q2DHH5-F1
#
_entry.id   AF-A0A4Q2DHH5-F1
#
_cell.length_a   1.000
_cell.length_b   1.000
_cell.length_c   1.000
_cell.angle_alpha   90.00
_cell.angle_beta   90.00
_cell.angle_gamma   90.00
#
_symmetry.space_group_name_H-M   'P 1'
#
loop_
_entity.id
_entity.type
_entity.pdbx_description
1 polymer ?
#
loop_
_entity_poly.entity_id
_entity_poly.type
_entity_poly.pdbx_seq_one_letter_code
_entity_poly.pdbx_strand_id
1 'polypeptide(L)'
;MLPGLPVEVILEVLEYLDHRALLGCRRICRSMNNLIGRNPMLQLRIELVKDGLIDGVGTGEAAEAVKRLRKLRRRWETLAWTTQETYEVEGSCSAYELAHGMFIKTDSEANIFIVKLPTSREPLYRVIANRNLEMRPDGFTLDANQDLIVFLNIEPGPRSKKSESQDSLAVRL
;
A
#
# COMPACT_ATOMS: atom_id res chain seq x y z
N MET A 1 -12.78 -31.06 -18.59
CA MET A 1 -13.79 -30.89 -17.52
C MET A 1 -13.65 -32.11 -16.63
N LEU A 2 -13.60 -31.97 -15.30
CA LEU A 2 -13.61 -33.14 -14.41
C LEU A 2 -14.99 -33.81 -14.59
N PRO A 3 -15.08 -34.92 -15.34
CA PRO A 3 -16.38 -35.45 -15.75
C PRO A 3 -17.10 -35.95 -14.49
N GLY A 4 -18.32 -35.48 -14.27
CA GLY A 4 -19.21 -35.99 -13.21
C GLY A 4 -19.19 -35.24 -11.88
N LEU A 5 -18.38 -34.19 -11.71
CA LEU A 5 -18.44 -33.34 -10.50
C LEU A 5 -19.46 -32.19 -10.65
N PRO A 6 -20.27 -31.91 -9.61
CA PRO A 6 -21.07 -30.69 -9.53
C PRO A 6 -20.20 -29.44 -9.61
N VAL A 7 -20.75 -28.36 -10.17
CA VAL A 7 -20.01 -27.10 -10.39
C VAL A 7 -19.55 -26.47 -9.08
N GLU A 8 -20.33 -26.62 -8.02
CA GLU A 8 -20.06 -26.14 -6.67
C GLU A 8 -18.79 -26.80 -6.11
N VAL A 9 -18.65 -28.11 -6.29
CA VAL A 9 -17.46 -28.86 -5.86
C VAL A 9 -16.23 -28.44 -6.65
N ILE A 10 -16.38 -28.18 -7.95
CA ILE A 10 -15.29 -27.67 -8.78
C ILE A 10 -14.86 -26.28 -8.28
N LEU A 11 -15.79 -25.39 -7.98
CA LEU A 11 -15.49 -24.05 -7.46
C LEU A 11 -14.77 -24.13 -6.12
N GLU A 12 -15.23 -24.97 -5.20
CA GLU A 12 -14.58 -25.20 -3.91
C GLU A 12 -13.12 -25.62 -4.10
N VAL A 13 -12.85 -26.61 -4.97
CA VAL A 13 -11.47 -27.03 -5.29
C VAL A 13 -10.62 -25.88 -5.84
N LEU A 14 -11.20 -25.05 -6.72
CA LEU A 14 -10.49 -23.90 -7.29
C LEU A 14 -10.14 -22.85 -6.23
N GLU A 15 -10.92 -22.70 -5.16
CA GLU A 15 -10.63 -21.76 -4.07
C GLU A 15 -9.38 -22.13 -3.26
N TYR A 16 -8.95 -23.39 -3.28
CA TYR A 16 -7.68 -23.82 -2.68
C TYR A 16 -6.47 -23.61 -3.60
N LEU A 17 -6.66 -23.24 -4.87
CA LEU A 17 -5.56 -23.04 -5.81
C LEU A 17 -4.95 -21.64 -5.70
N ASP A 18 -3.64 -21.57 -5.90
CA ASP A 18 -2.96 -20.28 -6.05
C ASP A 18 -3.30 -19.61 -7.40
N HIS A 19 -2.93 -18.33 -7.53
CA HIS A 19 -3.20 -17.56 -8.73
C HIS A 19 -2.54 -18.16 -9.99
N ARG A 20 -1.36 -18.81 -9.87
CA ARG A 20 -0.66 -19.41 -11.00
C ARG A 20 -1.41 -20.63 -11.52
N ALA A 21 -1.83 -21.52 -10.63
CA ALA A 21 -2.63 -22.69 -10.94
C ALA A 21 -3.98 -22.28 -11.54
N LEU A 22 -4.65 -21.26 -10.98
CA LEU A 22 -5.89 -20.72 -11.54
C LEU A 22 -5.71 -20.23 -12.98
N LEU A 23 -4.65 -19.45 -13.25
CA LEU A 23 -4.35 -19.00 -14.61
C LEU A 23 -4.03 -20.17 -15.55
N GLY A 24 -3.37 -21.21 -15.06
CA GLY A 24 -3.18 -22.47 -15.78
C GLY A 24 -4.51 -23.14 -16.14
N CYS A 25 -5.41 -23.29 -15.16
CA CYS A 25 -6.74 -23.88 -15.32
C CYS A 25 -7.57 -23.17 -16.40
N ARG A 26 -7.48 -21.83 -16.49
CA ARG A 26 -8.16 -21.04 -17.53
C ARG A 26 -7.71 -21.41 -18.94
N ARG A 27 -6.49 -21.93 -19.12
CA ARG A 27 -5.93 -22.30 -20.43
C ARG A 27 -6.31 -23.72 -20.86
N ILE A 28 -6.80 -24.56 -19.94
CA ILE A 28 -7.10 -25.98 -20.23
C ILE A 28 -8.35 -26.13 -21.08
N CYS A 29 -9.45 -25.46 -20.72
CA CYS A 29 -10.71 -25.56 -21.47
C CYS A 29 -11.63 -24.36 -21.27
N ARG A 30 -12.57 -24.17 -22.21
CA ARG A 30 -13.56 -23.07 -22.18
C ARG A 30 -14.44 -23.10 -20.92
N SER A 31 -14.83 -24.29 -20.46
CA SER A 31 -15.63 -24.45 -19.24
C SER A 31 -14.90 -23.89 -18.01
N MET A 32 -13.63 -24.26 -17.83
CA MET A 32 -12.81 -23.79 -16.71
C MET A 32 -12.54 -22.29 -16.78
N ASN A 33 -12.25 -21.77 -17.98
CA ASN A 33 -12.11 -20.33 -18.19
C ASN A 33 -13.38 -19.57 -17.82
N ASN A 34 -14.56 -20.10 -18.18
CA ASN A 34 -15.84 -19.49 -17.86
C ASN A 34 -16.16 -19.53 -16.37
N LEU A 35 -15.89 -20.65 -15.68
CA LEU A 35 -16.09 -20.77 -14.23
C LEU A 35 -15.24 -19.77 -13.46
N ILE A 36 -13.94 -19.75 -13.74
CA ILE A 36 -13.02 -18.80 -13.11
C ILE A 36 -13.36 -17.35 -13.50
N GLY A 37 -13.78 -17.13 -14.75
CA GLY A 37 -14.16 -15.81 -15.27
C GLY A 37 -15.42 -15.24 -14.63
N ARG A 38 -16.36 -16.09 -14.20
CA ARG A 38 -17.65 -15.70 -13.64
C ARG A 38 -17.68 -15.70 -12.11
N ASN A 39 -16.78 -16.42 -11.45
CA ASN A 39 -16.70 -16.42 -9.99
C ASN A 39 -15.96 -15.16 -9.50
N PRO A 40 -16.61 -14.25 -8.73
CA PRO A 40 -15.99 -13.01 -8.29
C PRO A 40 -14.82 -13.21 -7.32
N MET A 41 -14.84 -14.26 -6.50
CA MET A 41 -13.78 -14.54 -5.53
C MET A 41 -12.49 -14.96 -6.23
N LEU A 42 -12.60 -15.88 -7.19
CA LEU A 42 -11.46 -16.30 -8.01
C LEU A 42 -10.92 -15.15 -8.87
N GLN A 43 -11.81 -14.30 -9.40
CA GLN A 43 -11.40 -13.07 -10.09
C GLN A 43 -10.67 -12.11 -9.15
N LEU A 44 -11.19 -11.90 -7.93
CA LEU A 44 -10.57 -11.00 -6.96
C LEU A 44 -9.15 -11.44 -6.62
N ARG A 45 -8.93 -12.73 -6.34
CA ARG A 45 -7.58 -13.27 -6.07
C ARG A 45 -6.62 -13.01 -7.23
N ILE A 46 -7.07 -13.20 -8.48
CA ILE A 46 -6.24 -12.91 -9.66
C ILE A 46 -5.93 -11.41 -9.79
N GLU A 47 -6.93 -10.55 -9.60
CA GLU A 47 -6.76 -9.09 -9.75
C GLU A 47 -5.89 -8.49 -8.65
N LEU A 48 -6.01 -8.96 -7.40
CA LEU A 48 -5.17 -8.52 -6.29
C LEU A 48 -3.70 -8.84 -6.55
N VAL A 49 -3.38 -10.08 -6.92
CA VAL A 49 -2.00 -10.49 -7.19
C VAL A 49 -1.42 -9.75 -8.39
N LYS A 50 -2.25 -9.45 -9.40
CA LYS A 50 -1.82 -8.68 -10.57
C LYS A 50 -1.30 -7.28 -10.20
N ASP A 51 -1.85 -6.67 -9.15
CA ASP A 51 -1.45 -5.35 -8.65
C ASP A 51 -0.52 -5.42 -7.42
N GLY A 52 -0.09 -6.62 -7.01
CA GLY A 52 0.72 -6.80 -5.80
C GLY A 52 -0.02 -6.49 -4.49
N LEU A 53 -1.35 -6.55 -4.50
CA LEU A 53 -2.20 -6.23 -3.36
C LEU A 53 -2.57 -7.49 -2.56
N ILE A 54 -2.80 -7.30 -1.26
CA ILE A 54 -3.32 -8.32 -0.35
C ILE A 54 -4.79 -8.00 -0.05
N ASP A 55 -5.63 -9.02 0.07
CA ASP A 55 -7.02 -8.82 0.45
C ASP A 55 -7.11 -8.38 1.92
N GLY A 56 -7.49 -7.12 2.15
CA GLY A 56 -7.67 -6.55 3.48
C GLY A 56 -9.12 -6.49 3.95
N VAL A 57 -10.10 -6.85 3.10
CA VAL A 57 -11.52 -6.69 3.39
C VAL A 57 -12.20 -8.03 3.15
N GLY A 58 -12.48 -8.76 4.23
CA GLY A 58 -13.10 -10.08 4.19
C GLY A 58 -14.27 -10.14 3.21
N THR A 59 -14.13 -11.01 2.21
CA THR A 59 -15.06 -11.74 1.32
C THR A 59 -16.44 -11.19 0.90
N GLY A 60 -17.03 -10.20 1.57
CA GLY A 60 -18.42 -9.77 1.38
C GLY A 60 -18.74 -9.02 0.09
N GLU A 61 -17.74 -8.52 -0.65
CA GLU A 61 -17.97 -7.66 -1.83
C GLU A 61 -17.03 -7.96 -3.01
N ALA A 62 -16.66 -9.24 -3.23
CA ALA A 62 -15.62 -9.57 -4.21
C ALA A 62 -15.88 -9.02 -5.63
N ALA A 63 -17.13 -9.01 -6.09
CA ALA A 63 -17.50 -8.46 -7.40
C ALA A 63 -17.26 -6.94 -7.49
N GLU A 64 -17.67 -6.18 -6.47
CA GLU A 64 -17.48 -4.73 -6.44
C GLU A 64 -16.01 -4.38 -6.20
N ALA A 65 -15.29 -5.18 -5.41
CA ALA A 65 -13.85 -5.06 -5.24
C ALA A 65 -13.10 -5.22 -6.57
N VAL A 66 -13.41 -6.26 -7.36
CA VAL A 66 -12.84 -6.46 -8.70
C VAL A 66 -13.13 -5.27 -9.62
N LYS A 67 -14.38 -4.79 -9.63
CA LYS A 67 -14.78 -3.63 -10.44
C LYS A 67 -14.02 -2.38 -10.03
N ARG A 68 -13.87 -2.15 -8.72
CA ARG A 68 -13.11 -1.04 -8.15
C ARG A 68 -11.63 -1.11 -8.51
N LEU A 69 -10.99 -2.27 -8.36
CA LEU A 69 -9.58 -2.48 -8.73
C LEU A 69 -9.35 -2.17 -10.22
N ARG A 70 -10.17 -2.73 -11.10
CA ARG A 70 -10.09 -2.46 -12.55
C ARG A 70 -10.28 -0.97 -12.87
N LYS A 71 -11.23 -0.31 -12.20
CA LYS A 71 -11.45 1.14 -12.37
C LYS A 71 -10.25 1.95 -11.88
N LEU A 72 -9.68 1.62 -10.73
CA LEU A 72 -8.49 2.28 -10.19
C LEU A 72 -7.30 2.12 -11.12
N ARG A 73 -7.00 0.88 -11.56
CA ARG A 73 -5.90 0.60 -12.49
C ARG A 73 -6.01 1.40 -13.77
N ARG A 74 -7.18 1.36 -14.43
CA ARG A 74 -7.42 2.14 -15.66
C ARG A 74 -7.19 3.63 -15.44
N ARG A 75 -7.67 4.18 -14.33
CA ARG A 75 -7.53 5.61 -14.04
C ARG A 75 -6.09 6.00 -13.77
N TRP A 76 -5.33 5.11 -13.14
CA TRP A 76 -3.89 5.30 -12.93
C TRP A 76 -3.13 5.28 -14.26
N GLU A 77 -3.44 4.33 -15.14
CA GLU A 77 -2.84 4.21 -16.48
C GLU A 77 -3.13 5.44 -17.37
N THR A 78 -4.32 6.04 -17.23
CA THR A 78 -4.72 7.20 -18.04
C THR A 78 -4.61 8.54 -17.32
N LEU A 79 -4.09 8.57 -16.09
CA LEU A 79 -4.05 9.76 -15.21
C LEU A 79 -5.43 10.46 -15.08
N ALA A 80 -6.52 9.69 -15.09
CA ALA A 80 -7.89 10.20 -14.97
C ALA A 80 -8.27 10.40 -13.50
N TRP A 81 -7.72 11.44 -12.89
CA TRP A 81 -7.98 11.86 -11.51
C TRP A 81 -9.48 12.16 -11.29
N THR A 82 -9.99 11.88 -10.09
CA THR A 82 -11.41 12.11 -9.73
C THR A 82 -11.55 13.41 -8.98
N THR A 83 -10.55 13.67 -8.15
CA THR A 83 -10.45 14.80 -7.26
C THR A 83 -8.98 15.17 -7.22
N GLN A 84 -8.72 16.46 -7.15
CA GLN A 84 -7.41 17.02 -6.91
C GLN A 84 -7.58 18.02 -5.78
N GLU A 85 -6.75 17.87 -4.76
CA GLU A 85 -6.79 18.69 -3.57
C GLU A 85 -5.37 19.12 -3.24
N THR A 86 -5.25 20.33 -2.70
CA THR A 86 -3.97 20.88 -2.27
C THR A 86 -4.02 21.04 -0.76
N TYR A 87 -2.99 20.52 -0.10
CA TYR A 87 -2.84 20.61 1.35
C TYR A 87 -1.62 21.43 1.68
N GLU A 88 -1.82 22.51 2.43
CA GLU A 88 -0.71 23.29 2.98
C GLU A 88 -0.26 22.64 4.29
N VAL A 89 1.01 22.22 4.32
CA VAL A 89 1.60 21.62 5.51
C VAL A 89 2.49 22.65 6.19
N GLU A 90 1.99 23.21 7.31
CA GLU A 90 2.63 24.29 8.06
C GLU A 90 4.04 23.96 8.54
N GLY A 91 4.88 24.99 8.66
CA GLY A 91 6.25 24.90 9.17
C GLY A 91 7.29 24.64 8.09
N SER A 92 8.56 24.87 8.43
CA SER A 92 9.66 24.68 7.48
C SER A 92 9.83 23.20 7.09
N CYS A 93 10.55 22.97 5.99
CA CYS A 93 10.81 21.63 5.44
C CYS A 93 12.26 21.61 4.95
N SER A 94 13.09 20.79 5.59
CA SER A 94 14.48 20.54 5.17
C SER A 94 14.55 19.36 4.21
N ALA A 95 13.83 18.29 4.52
CA ALA A 95 13.69 17.10 3.68
C ALA A 95 12.27 16.54 3.80
N TYR A 96 11.78 15.91 2.74
CA TYR A 96 10.50 15.22 2.74
C TYR A 96 10.53 13.93 1.93
N GLU A 97 9.65 13.01 2.28
CA GLU A 97 9.40 11.79 1.54
C GLU A 97 7.90 11.53 1.42
N LEU A 98 7.51 10.99 0.27
CA LEU A 98 6.16 10.54 -0.04
C LEU A 98 6.22 9.06 -0.38
N ALA A 99 5.80 8.21 0.54
CA ALA A 99 5.82 6.77 0.32
C ALA A 99 4.62 6.10 0.99
N HIS A 100 4.05 5.09 0.33
CA HIS A 100 2.98 4.23 0.90
C HIS A 100 1.76 4.98 1.46
N GLY A 101 1.39 6.12 0.86
CA GLY A 101 0.27 6.94 1.35
C GLY A 101 0.60 7.76 2.61
N MET A 102 1.87 7.90 2.94
CA MET A 102 2.38 8.76 4.00
C MET A 102 3.14 9.94 3.40
N PHE A 103 3.03 11.10 4.05
CA PHE A 103 3.94 12.22 3.87
C PHE A 103 4.73 12.41 5.16
N ILE A 104 6.04 12.44 5.03
CA ILE A 104 6.96 12.65 6.13
C ILE A 104 7.81 13.86 5.77
N LYS A 105 7.99 14.77 6.71
CA LYS A 105 8.99 15.83 6.58
C LYS A 105 9.79 16.01 7.85
N THR A 106 11.00 16.50 7.68
CA THR A 106 11.84 17.01 8.76
C THR A 106 12.04 18.52 8.59
N ASP A 107 12.41 19.20 9.66
CA ASP A 107 12.80 20.60 9.63
C ASP A 107 14.22 20.85 10.16
N SER A 108 14.67 22.10 10.11
CA SER A 108 16.00 22.50 10.60
C SER A 108 16.13 22.41 12.12
N GLU A 109 15.04 22.33 12.87
CA GLU A 109 15.03 22.17 14.32
C GLU A 109 15.02 20.71 14.77
N ALA A 110 15.21 19.77 13.84
CA ALA A 110 15.13 18.32 14.08
C ALA A 110 13.71 17.84 14.45
N ASN A 111 12.66 18.57 14.07
CA ASN A 111 11.30 18.05 14.18
C ASN A 111 11.00 17.13 13.01
N ILE A 112 10.31 16.03 13.29
CA ILE A 112 9.69 15.16 12.30
C ILE A 112 8.18 15.33 12.36
N PHE A 113 7.57 15.45 11.18
CA PHE A 113 6.14 15.54 11.00
C PHE A 113 5.69 14.45 10.02
N ILE A 114 4.79 13.59 10.49
CA ILE A 114 4.32 12.41 9.77
C ILE A 114 2.82 12.49 9.65
N VAL A 115 2.31 12.42 8.43
CA VAL A 115 0.87 12.36 8.16
C VAL A 115 0.54 11.19 7.25
N LYS A 116 -0.60 10.55 7.54
CA LYS A 116 -1.28 9.67 6.60
C LYS A 116 -2.07 10.54 5.64
N LEU A 117 -1.83 10.36 4.34
CA LEU A 117 -2.49 11.11 3.28
C LEU A 117 -3.97 10.72 3.18
N PRO A 118 -4.83 11.64 2.71
CA PRO A 118 -6.23 11.37 2.48
C PRO A 118 -6.44 10.27 1.44
N THR A 119 -7.57 9.58 1.57
CA THR A 119 -8.09 8.68 0.54
C THR A 119 -9.52 9.08 0.19
N SER A 120 -10.09 8.58 -0.91
CA SER A 120 -11.49 8.84 -1.23
C SER A 120 -12.49 8.37 -0.16
N ARG A 121 -12.07 7.54 0.80
CA ARG A 121 -12.90 7.09 1.94
C ARG A 121 -12.61 7.85 3.23
N GLU A 122 -11.42 8.41 3.35
CA GLU A 122 -10.93 9.17 4.50
C GLU A 122 -10.36 10.49 3.95
N PRO A 123 -11.21 11.50 3.67
CA PRO A 123 -10.83 12.68 2.88
C PRO A 123 -10.00 13.70 3.67
N LEU A 124 -9.61 13.40 4.90
CA LEU A 124 -8.75 14.26 5.71
C LEU A 124 -7.44 13.53 5.98
N TYR A 125 -6.33 14.27 5.93
CA TYR A 125 -5.05 13.73 6.37
C TYR A 125 -5.09 13.54 7.90
N ARG A 126 -4.32 12.58 8.39
CA ARG A 126 -4.21 12.30 9.82
C ARG A 126 -2.77 12.45 10.27
N VAL A 127 -2.53 13.31 11.26
CA VAL A 127 -1.21 13.41 11.90
C VAL A 127 -0.95 12.15 12.71
N ILE A 128 0.15 11.46 12.38
CA ILE A 128 0.62 10.26 13.08
C ILE A 128 1.66 10.66 14.13
N ALA A 129 2.58 11.54 13.76
CA ALA A 129 3.61 12.03 14.66
C ALA A 129 3.97 13.49 14.37
N ASN A 130 4.22 14.24 15.44
CA ASN A 130 4.83 15.56 15.40
C ASN A 130 5.71 15.68 16.64
N ARG A 131 7.03 15.45 16.48
CA ARG A 131 7.97 15.40 17.61
C ARG A 131 9.36 15.83 17.21
N ASN A 132 10.17 16.24 18.18
CA ASN A 132 11.59 16.46 17.98
C ASN A 132 12.34 15.11 18.02
N LEU A 133 13.24 14.89 17.08
CA LEU A 133 14.08 13.69 16.99
C LEU A 133 15.36 13.79 17.84
N GLU A 134 15.69 14.99 18.35
CA GLU A 134 16.97 15.30 18.99
C GLU A 134 18.21 15.05 18.12
N MET A 135 18.00 14.70 16.84
CA MET A 135 19.02 14.43 15.84
C MET A 135 18.60 15.01 14.49
N ARG A 136 19.58 15.41 13.68
CA ARG A 136 19.38 15.90 12.33
C ARG A 136 19.81 14.82 11.34
N PRO A 137 18.86 14.14 10.68
CA PRO A 137 19.18 13.28 9.56
C PRO A 137 19.44 14.11 8.30
N ASP A 138 20.48 13.77 7.54
CA ASP A 138 20.67 14.32 6.18
C ASP A 138 19.64 13.79 5.19
N GLY A 139 19.13 12.58 5.47
CA GLY A 139 18.09 11.93 4.69
C GLY A 139 17.40 10.83 5.48
N PHE A 140 16.24 10.39 4.98
CA PHE A 140 15.52 9.28 5.57
C PHE A 140 14.78 8.49 4.48
N THR A 141 14.42 7.24 4.80
CA THR A 141 13.54 6.41 3.99
C THR A 141 12.54 5.64 4.84
N LEU A 142 11.42 5.21 4.25
CA LEU A 142 10.32 4.51 4.92
C LEU A 142 10.03 3.13 4.31
N ASP A 143 9.90 2.12 5.17
CA ASP A 143 9.19 0.87 4.85
C ASP A 143 7.91 0.78 5.69
N ALA A 144 6.79 1.15 5.08
CA ALA A 144 5.49 1.11 5.74
C ALA A 144 4.99 -0.32 6.03
N ASN A 145 5.49 -1.34 5.32
CA ASN A 145 5.09 -2.73 5.58
C ASN A 145 5.68 -3.25 6.89
N GLN A 146 6.79 -2.68 7.34
CA GLN A 146 7.48 -3.03 8.59
C GLN A 146 7.31 -1.97 9.68
N ASP A 147 6.54 -0.92 9.40
CA ASP A 147 6.36 0.23 10.28
C ASP A 147 7.70 0.87 10.69
N LEU A 148 8.59 1.07 9.71
CA LEU A 148 10.00 1.38 9.92
C LEU A 148 10.44 2.64 9.15
N ILE A 149 11.03 3.60 9.86
CA ILE A 149 11.80 4.70 9.26
C ILE A 149 13.29 4.47 9.50
N VAL A 150 14.08 4.67 8.46
CA VAL A 150 15.55 4.64 8.54
C VAL A 150 16.08 6.04 8.27
N PHE A 151 16.82 6.56 9.23
CA PHE A 151 17.57 7.81 9.12
C PHE A 151 19.00 7.53 8.65
N LEU A 152 19.50 8.38 7.75
CA LEU A 152 20.82 8.28 7.13
C LEU A 152 21.65 9.49 7.53
N ASN A 153 22.94 9.27 7.80
CA ASN A 153 23.94 10.27 8.19
C ASN A 153 23.40 11.22 9.28
N ILE A 154 23.52 10.77 10.51
CA ILE A 154 22.86 11.39 11.65
C ILE A 154 23.84 12.29 12.38
N GLU A 155 23.52 13.58 12.42
CA GLU A 155 24.20 14.55 13.26
C GLU A 155 23.41 14.83 14.56
N PRO A 156 24.08 15.20 15.65
CA PRO A 156 23.41 15.66 16.86
C PRO A 156 22.51 16.87 16.56
N GLY A 157 21.28 16.84 17.07
CA GLY A 157 20.37 17.97 16.93
C GLY A 157 20.88 19.19 17.69
N PRO A 158 20.37 20.40 17.37
CA PRO A 158 20.81 21.64 18.01
C PRO A 158 20.50 21.68 19.52
N ARG A 159 19.67 20.74 20.01
CA ARG A 159 19.29 20.59 21.41
C ARG A 159 19.95 19.38 22.10
N SER A 160 20.77 18.59 21.38
CA SER A 160 21.45 17.41 21.94
C SER A 160 22.65 17.81 22.80
N LYS A 161 22.80 17.18 23.97
CA LYS A 161 23.93 17.38 24.90
C LYS A 161 25.10 16.39 24.70
N LYS A 162 25.05 15.52 23.68
CA LYS A 162 26.13 14.56 23.38
C LYS A 162 26.44 14.52 21.89
N SER A 163 27.74 14.60 21.57
CA SER A 163 28.28 14.59 20.21
C SER A 163 28.80 13.20 19.84
N GLU A 164 27.98 12.42 19.14
CA GLU A 164 28.44 11.23 18.42
C GLU A 164 27.65 11.16 17.12
N SER A 165 28.35 11.13 15.99
CA SER A 165 27.75 10.96 14.67
C SER A 165 27.52 9.46 14.44
N GLN A 166 26.36 9.10 13.91
CA GLN A 166 26.01 7.73 13.56
C GLN A 166 25.63 7.64 12.09
N ASP A 167 26.08 6.58 11.42
CA ASP A 167 25.85 6.41 9.98
C ASP A 167 24.37 6.14 9.65
N SER A 168 23.65 5.43 10.52
CA SER A 168 22.21 5.19 10.36
C SER A 168 21.51 4.77 11.65
N LEU A 169 20.20 5.05 11.74
CA LEU A 169 19.33 4.66 12.84
C LEU A 169 17.96 4.26 12.29
N ALA A 170 17.47 3.10 12.71
CA ALA A 170 16.14 2.62 12.36
C ALA A 170 15.19 2.78 13.54
N VAL A 171 14.04 3.43 13.32
CA VAL A 171 13.02 3.69 14.34
C VAL A 171 11.70 3.08 13.90
N ARG A 172 11.09 2.29 14.78
CA ARG A 172 9.70 1.85 14.60
C ARG A 172 8.74 2.99 14.93
N LEU A 173 7.73 3.16 14.08
CA LEU A 173 6.67 4.14 14.29
C LEU A 173 5.68 3.71 15.38
#